data_AF-A0A4Y9FFE7-F1
#
_entry.id   AF-A0A4Y9FFE7-F1
#
_cell.length_a   1.000
_cell.length_b   1.000
_cell.length_c   1.000
_cell.angle_alpha   90.00
_cell.angle_beta   90.00
_cell.angle_gamma   90.00
#
_symmetry.space_group_name_H-M   'P 1'
#
loop_
_entity.id
_entity.type
_entity.pdbx_description
1 polymer ?
#
loop_
_entity_poly.entity_id
_entity_poly.type
_entity_poly.pdbx_seq_one_letter_code
_entity_poly.pdbx_strand_id
1 'polypeptide(L)' 'MSTLQIKGLPPELKERLLRRARARGITLKELALEALRKELETEEWEERLGRREPANLGVPVAKLLEEVREERE' A
#
# COMPACT_ATOMS: atom_id res chain seq x y z
N MET A 1 -6.72 -25.95 4.07
CA MET A 1 -5.73 -24.90 4.41
C MET A 1 -4.60 -24.96 3.40
N SER A 2 -4.26 -23.84 2.76
CA SER A 2 -3.11 -23.78 1.85
C SER A 2 -1.90 -23.23 2.61
N THR A 3 -0.72 -23.77 2.33
CA THR A 3 0.55 -23.37 2.97
C THR A 3 1.46 -22.78 1.91
N LEU A 4 1.92 -21.55 2.15
CA LEU A 4 2.92 -20.89 1.32
C LEU A 4 4.29 -20.98 2.02
N GLN A 5 5.24 -21.66 1.38
CA GLN A 5 6.62 -21.76 1.87
C GLN A 5 7.53 -20.88 1.03
N ILE A 6 8.17 -19.90 1.66
CA ILE A 6 9.17 -19.05 1.02
C ILE A 6 10.54 -19.69 1.22
N LYS A 7 11.18 -20.09 0.12
CA LYS A 7 12.56 -20.60 0.10
C LYS A 7 13.53 -19.49 -0.31
N GLY A 8 14.77 -19.57 0.15
CA GLY A 8 15.82 -18.61 -0.22
C GLY A 8 15.65 -17.22 0.40
N LEU A 9 14.91 -17.09 1.50
CA LEU A 9 14.78 -15.81 2.21
C LEU A 9 16.15 -15.39 2.77
N PRO A 10 16.71 -14.24 2.38
CA PRO A 10 17.98 -13.76 2.91
C PRO A 10 17.90 -13.60 4.44
N PRO A 11 18.92 -14.04 5.20
CA PRO A 11 18.92 -13.95 6.66
C PRO A 11 18.64 -12.54 7.18
N GLU A 12 19.21 -11.53 6.52
CA GLU A 12 19.10 -10.12 6.90
C GLU A 12 17.66 -9.63 6.74
N LEU A 13 16.97 -10.08 5.68
CA LEU A 13 15.56 -9.78 5.45
C LEU A 13 14.68 -10.46 6.50
N LYS A 14 14.96 -11.73 6.81
CA LYS A 14 14.24 -12.47 7.86
C LYS A 14 14.35 -11.74 9.21
N GLU A 15 15.54 -11.29 9.58
CA GLU A 15 15.73 -10.55 10.82
C GLU A 15 14.97 -9.22 10.85
N ARG A 16 15.01 -8.45 9.74
CA ARG A 16 14.25 -7.20 9.64
C ARG A 16 12.75 -7.43 9.81
N LEU A 17 12.21 -8.48 9.19
CA LEU A 17 10.81 -8.85 9.33
C LEU A 17 10.47 -9.27 10.77
N LEU A 18 11.33 -10.07 11.42
CA LEU A 18 11.15 -10.45 12.82
C LEU A 18 11.17 -9.25 13.76
N ARG A 19 12.11 -8.31 13.57
CA ARG A 19 12.16 -7.07 14.36
C ARG A 19 10.87 -6.26 14.20
N ARG A 20 10.38 -6.11 12.97
CA ARG A 20 9.14 -5.40 12.68
C ARG A 20 7.91 -6.09 13.29
N ALA A 21 7.84 -7.41 13.22
CA ALA A 21 6.75 -8.20 13.80
C ALA A 21 6.72 -8.03 15.33
N ARG A 22 7.89 -8.15 15.99
CA ARG A 22 8.04 -7.93 17.44
C ARG A 22 7.64 -6.53 17.87
N ALA A 23 8.08 -5.50 17.15
CA ALA A 23 7.74 -4.11 17.46
C ALA A 23 6.23 -3.84 17.38
N ARG A 24 5.49 -4.64 16.60
CA ARG A 24 4.03 -4.55 16.46
C ARG A 24 3.26 -5.55 17.34
N GLY A 25 3.96 -6.41 18.08
CA GLY A 25 3.32 -7.46 18.89
C GLY A 25 2.61 -8.55 18.09
N ILE A 26 2.96 -8.75 16.81
CA ILE A 26 2.33 -9.75 15.93
C ILE A 26 3.33 -10.83 15.50
N THR A 27 2.83 -11.94 14.99
CA THR A 27 3.65 -13.02 14.44
C THR A 27 4.22 -12.64 13.07
N LEU A 28 5.31 -13.32 12.68
CA LEU A 28 5.88 -13.17 11.33
C LEU A 28 4.88 -13.57 10.23
N LYS A 29 4.03 -14.56 10.51
CA LYS A 29 2.97 -15.01 9.60
C LYS A 29 1.95 -13.89 9.36
N GLU A 30 1.45 -13.27 10.42
CA GLU A 30 0.49 -12.17 10.32
C GLU A 30 1.11 -10.99 9.57
N LEU A 31 2.34 -10.62 9.90
CA LEU A 31 3.05 -9.55 9.19
C LEU A 31 3.18 -9.86 7.69
N ALA A 32 3.55 -11.08 7.33
CA ALA A 32 3.69 -11.49 5.94
C ALA A 32 2.34 -11.48 5.20
N LEU A 33 1.27 -11.95 5.84
CA LEU A 33 -0.08 -11.93 5.26
C LEU A 33 -0.60 -10.52 5.06
N GLU A 34 -0.40 -9.63 6.03
CA GLU A 34 -0.77 -8.21 5.88
C GLU A 34 -0.01 -7.55 4.74
N ALA A 35 1.29 -7.81 4.63
CA ALA A 35 2.11 -7.26 3.55
C ALA A 35 1.63 -7.73 2.17
N LEU A 36 1.35 -9.03 2.02
CA LEU A 36 0.83 -9.59 0.77
C LEU A 36 -0.54 -9.01 0.40
N ARG A 37 -1.46 -8.86 1.37
CA ARG A 37 -2.76 -8.24 1.12
C ARG A 37 -2.62 -6.80 0.66
N LYS A 38 -1.79 -6.02 1.36
CA LYS A 38 -1.57 -4.62 1.02
C LYS A 38 -0.95 -4.45 -0.37
N GLU A 39 -0.05 -5.34 -0.76
CA GLU A 39 0.54 -5.33 -2.11
C GLU A 39 -0.54 -5.53 -3.18
N LEU A 40 -1.37 -6.57 -3.01
CA LEU A 40 -2.48 -6.85 -3.93
C LEU A 40 -3.50 -5.71 -3.97
N GLU A 41 -3.88 -5.17 -2.81
CA GLU A 41 -4.80 -4.03 -2.73
C GLU A 41 -4.24 -2.79 -3.45
N THR A 42 -2.92 -2.57 -3.38
CA THR A 42 -2.25 -1.45 -4.05
C THR A 42 -2.28 -1.65 -5.56
N GLU A 43 -1.88 -2.82 -6.04
CA GLU A 43 -1.90 -3.17 -7.47
C GLU A 43 -3.32 -3.10 -8.05
N GLU A 44 -4.30 -3.70 -7.37
CA GLU A 44 -5.71 -3.64 -7.78
C GLU A 44 -6.25 -2.22 -7.80
N TRP A 45 -5.84 -1.38 -6.85
CA TRP A 45 -6.21 0.02 -6.84
C TRP A 45 -5.60 0.79 -8.01
N GLU A 46 -4.31 0.57 -8.31
CA GLU A 46 -3.61 1.19 -9.43
C GLU A 46 -4.23 0.77 -10.78
N GLU A 47 -4.55 -0.51 -10.95
CA GLU A 47 -5.26 -1.00 -12.14
C GLU A 47 -6.63 -0.32 -12.29
N ARG A 48 -7.39 -0.26 -11.19
CA ARG A 48 -8.71 0.39 -11.19
C ARG A 48 -8.60 1.88 -11.49
N LEU A 49 -7.55 2.54 -11.02
CA LEU A 49 -7.30 3.95 -11.31
C LEU A 49 -6.94 4.14 -12.78
N GLY A 50 -6.06 3.31 -13.34
CA GLY A 50 -5.63 3.39 -14.73
C GLY A 50 -6.75 3.12 -15.76
N ARG A 51 -7.79 2.36 -15.37
CA ARG A 51 -8.97 2.11 -16.21
C ARG A 51 -10.02 3.23 -16.19
N ARG A 52 -9.91 4.20 -15.27
CA ARG A 52 -10.86 5.31 -15.22
C ARG A 52 -10.55 6.33 -16.30
N GLU A 53 -11.60 6.88 -16.91
CA GLU A 53 -11.42 8.06 -17.75
C GLU A 53 -10.85 9.21 -16.91
N PRO A 54 -9.84 9.94 -17.42
CA PRO A 54 -9.33 11.12 -16.75
C PRO A 54 -10.46 12.10 -16.47
N ALA A 55 -10.55 12.58 -15.23
CA ALA A 55 -11.53 13.60 -14.87
C ALA A 55 -11.24 14.88 -15.66
N ASN A 56 -12.19 15.30 -16.51
CA ASN A 56 -12.13 16.60 -17.14
C ASN A 56 -12.64 17.65 -16.16
N LEU A 57 -11.71 18.32 -15.48
CA LEU A 57 -12.04 19.32 -14.47
C LEU A 57 -12.49 20.67 -15.06
N GLY A 58 -12.36 20.87 -16.38
CA GLY A 58 -12.67 22.14 -17.06
C GLY A 58 -11.71 23.29 -16.73
N VAL A 59 -10.92 23.16 -15.67
CA VAL A 59 -9.90 24.11 -15.20
C VAL A 59 -8.61 23.37 -14.82
N PRO A 60 -7.45 24.06 -14.81
CA PRO A 60 -6.22 23.49 -14.31
C PRO A 60 -6.37 23.03 -12.85
N VAL A 61 -5.91 21.81 -12.55
CA VAL A 61 -5.91 21.22 -11.19
C VAL A 61 -5.34 22.17 -10.14
N ALA A 62 -4.26 22.89 -10.49
CA ALA A 62 -3.60 23.81 -9.58
C ALA A 62 -4.54 24.90 -9.04
N LYS A 63 -5.38 25.49 -9.92
CA LYS A 63 -6.34 26.53 -9.52
C LYS A 63 -7.42 25.97 -8.59
N LEU A 64 -7.93 24.77 -8.91
CA LEU A 64 -8.94 24.11 -8.08
C LEU A 64 -8.39 23.78 -6.67
N LEU A 65 -7.12 23.40 -6.57
CA LEU A 65 -6.48 23.12 -5.29
C LEU A 65 -6.20 24.39 -4.46
N GLU A 66 -5.94 25.53 -5.12
CA GLU A 66 -5.81 26.83 -4.46
C GLU A 66 -7.16 27.26 -3.87
N GLU A 67 -8.25 27.21 -4.65
CA GLU A 67 -9.61 27.55 -4.19
C GLU A 67 -10.04 26.72 -2.96
N VAL A 68 -9.83 25.40 -2.99
CA VAL A 68 -10.18 24.51 -1.85
C VAL A 68 -9.31 24.78 -0.61
N ARG A 69 -8.09 25.29 -0.77
CA ARG A 69 -7.24 25.66 0.36
C ARG A 69 -7.69 26.97 0.99
N GLU A 70 -8.05 27.95 0.17
CA GLU A 70 -8.59 29.23 0.63
C GLU A 70 -9.92 29.05 1.39
N GLU A 71 -10.78 28.11 0.98
CA GLU A 71 -12.05 27.80 1.70
C GLU A 71 -11.85 27.11 3.05
N ARG A 72 -10.66 26.58 3.35
CA ARG A 72 -10.36 25.89 4.60
C ARG A 72 -9.75 26.80 5.67
N GLU A 73 -9.28 27.98 5.31
CA GLU A 73 -8.79 29.01 6.24
C GLU A 73 -9.93 29.94 6.70
#